data_AF-A0A7K9XYG4-F1
#
_entry.id   AF-A0A7K9XYG4-F1
#
_cell.length_a   1.000
_cell.length_b   1.000
_cell.length_c   1.000
_cell.angle_alpha   90.00
_cell.angle_beta   90.00
_cell.angle_gamma   90.00
#
_symmetry.space_group_name_H-M   'P 1'
#
loop_
_entity.id
_entity.type
_entity.pdbx_description
1 polymer ?
#
loop_
_entity_poly.entity_id
_entity_poly.type
_entity_poly.pdbx_seq_one_letter_code
_entity_poly.pdbx_strand_id
1 'polypeptide(L)'
;SGPGRVCRCYKRLEKCEHRIAPREAKYGLHNADPWTFFHCNCTRRLARCLRRVRNLSDAEAAVLAKHVTTDCFVLEPPADCSLGEGLQHNCATATRAVLVPARHLRKTVRRWGPLHVTSEAERPGWKTQGSGGTL
;
A
#
# COMPACT_ATOMS: atom_id res chain seq x y z
N SER A 1 -27.38 -7.00 -14.13
CA SER A 1 -26.03 -6.66 -13.62
C SER A 1 -25.64 -7.66 -12.56
N GLY A 2 -24.58 -8.46 -12.75
CA GLY A 2 -24.24 -9.56 -11.84
C GLY A 2 -23.18 -9.20 -10.79
N PRO A 3 -23.21 -9.79 -9.58
CA PRO A 3 -22.31 -9.53 -8.42
C PRO A 3 -20.83 -9.93 -8.64
N GLY A 4 -20.39 -10.11 -9.87
CA GLY A 4 -19.09 -10.70 -10.20
C GLY A 4 -18.00 -9.71 -10.61
N ARG A 5 -18.31 -8.46 -10.93
CA ARG A 5 -17.30 -7.53 -11.49
C ARG A 5 -16.32 -7.01 -10.45
N VAL A 6 -16.82 -6.60 -9.28
CA VAL A 6 -15.98 -6.11 -8.17
C VAL A 6 -15.16 -7.24 -7.58
N CYS A 7 -15.80 -8.40 -7.35
CA CYS A 7 -15.11 -9.63 -6.93
C CYS A 7 -13.95 -10.00 -7.88
N ARG A 8 -14.13 -9.93 -9.20
CA ARG A 8 -13.02 -10.17 -10.16
C ARG A 8 -11.88 -9.18 -10.05
N CYS A 9 -12.14 -7.92 -9.71
CA CYS A 9 -11.09 -6.94 -9.47
C CYS A 9 -10.27 -7.29 -8.23
N TYR A 10 -10.92 -7.72 -7.14
CA TYR A 10 -10.26 -8.17 -5.91
C TYR A 10 -9.47 -9.46 -6.09
N LYS A 11 -10.01 -10.46 -6.78
CA LYS A 11 -9.27 -11.69 -7.11
C LYS A 11 -7.96 -11.42 -7.86
N ARG A 12 -7.86 -10.30 -8.59
CA ARG A 12 -6.61 -9.85 -9.24
C ARG A 12 -5.68 -9.12 -8.27
N LEU A 13 -6.22 -8.40 -7.30
CA LEU A 13 -5.45 -7.74 -6.24
C LEU A 13 -4.78 -8.77 -5.32
N GLU A 14 -5.50 -9.83 -4.96
CA GLU A 14 -5.00 -10.90 -4.09
C GLU A 14 -3.77 -11.63 -4.67
N LYS A 15 -3.66 -11.68 -6.01
CA LYS A 15 -2.49 -12.22 -6.74
C LYS A 15 -1.29 -11.29 -6.75
N CYS A 16 -1.32 -10.16 -6.05
CA CYS A 16 -0.18 -9.28 -5.94
C CYS A 16 0.93 -9.97 -5.14
N GLU A 17 2.07 -10.22 -5.79
CA GLU A 17 3.27 -10.81 -5.17
C GLU A 17 3.84 -9.90 -4.06
N HIS A 18 3.71 -8.59 -4.27
CA HIS A 18 4.21 -7.55 -3.38
C HIS A 18 3.08 -7.04 -2.48
N ARG A 19 2.87 -7.75 -1.37
CA ARG A 19 1.93 -7.42 -0.31
C ARG A 19 2.57 -7.62 1.07
N ILE A 20 2.06 -6.89 2.05
CA ILE A 20 2.42 -6.98 3.47
C ILE A 20 1.13 -7.17 4.24
N ALA A 21 0.87 -8.38 4.72
CA ALA A 21 -0.32 -8.76 5.46
C ALA A 21 -0.41 -8.06 6.83
N PRO A 22 -1.58 -8.03 7.48
CA PRO A 22 -1.72 -7.49 8.82
C PRO A 22 -0.73 -8.16 9.78
N ARG A 23 -0.04 -7.35 10.60
CA ARG A 23 0.99 -7.79 11.54
C ARG A 23 2.24 -8.44 10.91
N GLU A 24 2.38 -8.43 9.60
CA GLU A 24 3.57 -8.93 8.91
C GLU A 24 4.69 -7.87 8.92
N ALA A 25 5.95 -8.31 9.10
CA ALA A 25 7.13 -7.49 8.84
C ALA A 25 7.79 -7.96 7.54
N LYS A 26 7.84 -7.07 6.54
CA LYS A 26 8.40 -7.39 5.22
C LYS A 26 8.92 -6.12 4.54
N TYR A 27 9.96 -6.26 3.71
CA TYR A 27 10.58 -5.13 3.00
C TYR A 27 11.00 -3.99 3.94
N GLY A 28 11.50 -4.31 5.14
CA GLY A 28 11.87 -3.32 6.14
C GLY A 28 10.71 -2.48 6.71
N LEU A 29 9.46 -2.93 6.56
CA LEU A 29 8.26 -2.30 7.11
C LEU A 29 7.44 -3.31 7.92
N HIS A 30 7.05 -2.93 9.15
CA HIS A 30 6.07 -3.67 9.94
C HIS A 30 4.67 -3.10 9.72
N ASN A 31 3.72 -3.96 9.33
CA ASN A 31 2.34 -3.56 9.12
C ASN A 31 1.53 -3.69 10.43
N ALA A 32 1.37 -2.58 11.16
CA ALA A 32 0.53 -2.52 12.36
C ALA A 32 -0.98 -2.40 12.04
N ASP A 33 -1.34 -2.09 10.79
CA ASP A 33 -2.72 -1.94 10.37
C ASP A 33 -3.46 -3.28 10.31
N PRO A 34 -4.79 -3.30 10.54
CA PRO A 34 -5.61 -4.49 10.36
C PRO A 34 -5.79 -4.86 8.87
N TRP A 35 -5.24 -4.07 7.95
CA TRP A 35 -5.41 -4.21 6.51
C TRP A 35 -4.10 -4.56 5.82
N THR A 36 -4.18 -5.29 4.71
CA THR A 36 -3.00 -5.61 3.88
C THR A 36 -2.55 -4.40 3.09
N PHE A 37 -1.28 -4.02 3.21
CA PHE A 37 -0.67 -3.08 2.28
C PHE A 37 -0.29 -3.79 0.99
N PHE A 38 -0.65 -3.19 -0.15
CA PHE A 38 -0.31 -3.68 -1.48
C PHE A 38 0.63 -2.71 -2.19
N HIS A 39 1.45 -3.24 -3.09
CA HIS A 39 2.30 -2.41 -3.93
C HIS A 39 1.46 -1.46 -4.82
N CYS A 40 1.95 -0.24 -5.04
CA CYS A 40 1.22 0.78 -5.78
C CYS A 40 0.83 0.39 -7.22
N ASN A 41 1.60 -0.49 -7.87
CA ASN A 41 1.22 -1.04 -9.18
C ASN A 41 -0.02 -1.95 -9.11
N CYS A 42 -0.17 -2.71 -8.03
CA CYS A 42 -1.33 -3.58 -7.81
C CYS A 42 -2.58 -2.75 -7.52
N THR A 43 -2.47 -1.73 -6.66
CA THR A 43 -3.59 -0.81 -6.39
C THR A 43 -3.96 0.03 -7.62
N ARG A 44 -3.01 0.37 -8.51
CA ARG A 44 -3.29 1.02 -9.81
C ARG A 44 -4.04 0.10 -10.79
N ARG A 45 -3.72 -1.21 -10.79
CA ARG A 45 -4.46 -2.23 -11.56
C ARG A 45 -5.89 -2.36 -11.04
N LEU A 46 -6.06 -2.37 -9.72
CA LEU A 46 -7.38 -2.36 -9.07
C LEU A 46 -8.18 -1.13 -9.49
N ALA A 47 -7.62 0.07 -9.36
CA ALA A 47 -8.26 1.32 -9.78
C ALA A 47 -8.72 1.27 -11.25
N ARG A 48 -7.88 0.76 -12.16
CA ARG A 48 -8.26 0.55 -13.58
C ARG A 48 -9.43 -0.41 -13.76
N CYS A 49 -9.47 -1.49 -12.97
CA CYS A 49 -10.54 -2.46 -13.02
C CYS A 49 -11.87 -1.86 -12.51
N LEU A 50 -11.82 -1.18 -11.36
CA LEU A 50 -12.97 -0.54 -10.74
C LEU A 50 -13.59 0.57 -11.61
N ARG A 51 -12.78 1.30 -12.39
CA ARG A 51 -13.31 2.27 -13.36
C ARG A 51 -14.24 1.67 -14.42
N ARG A 52 -14.12 0.37 -14.69
CA ARG A 52 -14.99 -0.35 -15.65
C ARG A 52 -16.27 -0.87 -15.01
N VAL A 53 -16.39 -0.78 -13.69
CA VAL A 53 -17.64 -1.07 -12.98
C VAL A 53 -18.55 0.15 -13.16
N ARG A 54 -19.80 -0.05 -13.61
CA ARG A 54 -20.75 1.03 -13.90
C ARG A 54 -21.75 1.26 -12.77
N ASN A 55 -22.19 0.17 -12.12
CA ASN A 55 -23.09 0.19 -10.97
C ASN A 55 -22.47 -0.71 -9.88
N LEU A 56 -22.37 -0.19 -8.66
CA LEU A 56 -21.97 -0.90 -7.44
C LEU A 56 -23.20 -0.97 -6.55
N SER A 57 -23.50 -2.13 -5.99
CA SER A 57 -24.45 -2.19 -4.87
C SER A 57 -23.81 -1.64 -3.59
N ASP A 58 -24.63 -1.26 -2.61
CA ASP A 58 -24.14 -0.80 -1.31
C ASP A 58 -23.24 -1.84 -0.63
N ALA A 59 -23.55 -3.13 -0.80
CA ALA A 59 -22.73 -4.23 -0.31
C ALA A 59 -21.36 -4.28 -1.01
N GLU A 60 -21.31 -4.13 -2.33
CA GLU A 60 -20.05 -4.11 -3.07
C GLU A 60 -19.23 -2.83 -2.76
N ALA A 61 -19.90 -1.70 -2.50
CA ALA A 61 -19.27 -0.46 -2.07
C ALA A 61 -18.71 -0.55 -0.64
N ALA A 62 -19.42 -1.21 0.28
CA ALA A 62 -18.93 -1.48 1.62
C ALA A 62 -17.70 -2.40 1.62
N VAL A 63 -17.66 -3.40 0.73
CA VAL A 63 -16.45 -4.23 0.52
C VAL A 63 -15.28 -3.39 0.02
N LEU A 64 -15.54 -2.41 -0.88
CA LEU A 64 -14.55 -1.45 -1.35
C LEU A 64 -13.96 -0.58 -0.23
N ALA A 65 -14.80 -0.12 0.70
CA ALA A 65 -14.34 0.68 1.84
C ALA A 65 -13.52 -0.13 2.84
N LYS A 66 -13.85 -1.42 3.04
CA LYS A 66 -13.16 -2.27 4.01
C LYS A 66 -11.78 -2.72 3.51
N HIS A 67 -11.67 -3.25 2.29
CA HIS A 67 -10.46 -3.99 1.89
C HIS A 67 -9.37 -3.16 1.20
N VAL A 68 -9.49 -1.84 1.16
CA VAL A 68 -8.56 -0.97 0.45
C VAL A 68 -7.97 0.04 1.42
N THR A 69 -6.69 -0.15 1.73
CA THR A 69 -5.90 0.88 2.40
C THR A 69 -5.85 2.15 1.54
N THR A 70 -5.88 3.31 2.18
CA THR A 70 -5.65 4.59 1.48
C THR A 70 -4.23 4.77 1.00
N ASP A 71 -3.33 3.96 1.54
CA ASP A 71 -1.92 3.93 1.22
C ASP A 71 -1.57 2.66 0.44
N CYS A 72 -0.55 2.77 -0.39
CA CYS A 72 0.13 1.65 -1.01
C CYS A 72 1.63 1.82 -0.75
N PHE A 73 2.43 0.80 -0.96
CA PHE A 73 3.87 0.96 -0.86
C PHE A 73 4.56 0.90 -2.22
N VAL A 74 5.69 1.58 -2.32
CA VAL A 74 6.70 1.38 -3.37
C VAL A 74 7.92 0.72 -2.74
N LEU A 75 8.65 -0.07 -3.53
CA LEU A 75 9.94 -0.62 -3.12
C LEU A 75 11.04 0.31 -3.60
N GLU A 76 11.82 0.82 -2.67
CA GLU A 76 12.96 1.70 -2.93
C GLU A 76 14.26 1.05 -2.45
N PRO A 77 15.40 1.36 -3.09
CA PRO A 77 16.71 1.02 -2.55
C PRO A 77 16.94 1.70 -1.18
N PRO A 78 17.82 1.17 -0.32
CA PRO A 78 18.18 1.81 0.94
C PRO A 78 18.84 3.17 0.68
N ALA A 79 18.48 4.18 1.46
CA ALA A 79 18.98 5.56 1.32
C ALA A 79 20.51 5.68 1.48
N ASP A 80 21.15 4.75 2.19
CA ASP A 80 22.58 4.77 2.49
C ASP A 80 23.44 4.00 1.48
N CYS A 81 22.84 3.43 0.43
CA CYS A 81 23.61 2.87 -0.69
C CYS A 81 24.03 4.00 -1.65
N SER A 82 24.85 4.92 -1.14
CA SER A 82 25.60 5.85 -1.98
C SER A 82 26.84 5.11 -2.50
N LEU A 83 27.13 5.29 -3.80
CA LEU A 83 28.32 4.77 -4.47
C LEU A 83 29.56 5.51 -3.95
N GLY A 84 29.90 5.28 -2.68
CA GLY A 84 31.06 5.83 -2.00
C GLY A 84 32.02 4.69 -1.68
N GLU A 85 33.25 4.84 -2.14
CA GLU A 85 34.30 3.83 -2.04
C GLU A 85 34.56 3.46 -0.58
N GLY A 86 34.09 2.29 -0.16
CA GLY A 86 34.26 1.83 1.21
C GLY A 86 33.32 0.68 1.57
N LEU A 87 33.69 -0.53 1.16
CA LEU A 87 33.34 -1.83 1.76
C LEU A 87 32.00 -1.88 2.55
N GLN A 88 30.85 -1.86 1.86
CA GLN A 88 29.62 -2.46 2.39
C GLN A 88 29.09 -3.49 1.39
N HIS A 89 29.65 -4.70 1.48
CA HIS A 89 29.40 -5.81 0.55
C HIS A 89 27.97 -6.38 0.52
N ASN A 90 26.97 -5.75 1.16
CA ASN A 90 25.61 -6.30 1.24
C ASN A 90 24.48 -5.32 0.87
N CYS A 91 24.77 -4.21 0.18
CA CYS A 91 23.74 -3.27 -0.28
C CYS A 91 22.85 -3.81 -1.44
N ALA A 92 23.15 -4.99 -1.98
CA ALA A 92 22.54 -5.48 -3.22
C ALA A 92 21.14 -6.12 -3.06
N THR A 93 20.65 -6.36 -1.84
CA THR A 93 19.44 -7.19 -1.64
C THR A 93 18.35 -6.60 -0.74
N ALA A 94 18.63 -5.55 0.03
CA ALA A 94 17.62 -4.96 0.92
C ALA A 94 16.77 -3.93 0.17
N THR A 95 15.55 -4.26 -0.22
CA THR A 95 14.56 -3.27 -0.68
C THR A 95 13.70 -2.82 0.50
N ARG A 96 13.46 -1.51 0.61
CA ARG A 96 12.61 -0.92 1.66
C ARG A 96 11.26 -0.51 1.08
N ALA A 97 10.18 -0.88 1.78
CA ALA A 97 8.85 -0.40 1.49
C ALA A 97 8.66 1.02 2.04
N VAL A 98 8.21 1.93 1.17
CA VAL A 98 7.81 3.30 1.53
C VAL A 98 6.33 3.46 1.27
N LEU A 99 5.57 3.76 2.32
CA LEU A 99 4.13 4.01 2.22
C LEU A 99 3.87 5.37 1.57
N VAL A 100 2.99 5.36 0.58
CA VAL A 100 2.56 6.55 -0.14
C VAL A 100 1.04 6.54 -0.34
N PRO A 101 0.39 7.72 -0.39
CA PRO A 101 -1.03 7.78 -0.65
C PRO A 101 -1.42 7.17 -2.01
N ALA A 102 -2.35 6.22 -2.01
CA ALA A 102 -2.93 5.61 -3.20
C ALA A 102 -3.94 6.55 -3.89
N ARG A 103 -3.48 7.73 -4.33
CA ARG A 103 -4.31 8.80 -4.93
C ARG A 103 -5.17 8.29 -6.10
N HIS A 104 -4.63 7.38 -6.92
CA HIS A 104 -5.33 6.79 -8.06
C HIS A 104 -6.57 5.98 -7.65
N LEU A 105 -6.50 5.33 -6.48
CA LEU A 105 -7.54 4.46 -5.96
C LEU A 105 -8.55 5.29 -5.20
N ARG A 106 -8.09 6.23 -4.35
CA ARG A 106 -8.94 7.23 -3.70
C ARG A 106 -9.82 7.97 -4.70
N LYS A 107 -9.25 8.46 -5.82
CA LYS A 107 -10.03 9.12 -6.89
C LYS A 107 -11.08 8.19 -7.52
N THR A 108 -10.74 6.92 -7.70
CA THR A 108 -11.65 5.93 -8.32
C THR A 108 -12.81 5.58 -7.38
N VAL A 109 -12.53 5.47 -6.08
CA VAL A 109 -13.46 5.08 -5.02
C VAL A 109 -14.41 6.24 -4.67
N ARG A 110 -13.93 7.49 -4.67
CA ARG A 110 -14.76 8.70 -4.43
C ARG A 110 -15.93 8.88 -5.41
N ARG A 111 -15.87 8.28 -6.59
CA ARG A 111 -16.99 8.32 -7.56
C ARG A 111 -18.27 7.68 -6.99
N TRP A 112 -18.16 6.85 -5.97
CA TRP A 112 -19.24 6.02 -5.44
C TRP A 112 -19.72 6.48 -4.06
N GLY A 113 -19.47 7.76 -3.72
CA GLY A 113 -19.87 8.38 -2.46
C GLY A 113 -18.72 8.55 -1.46
N PRO A 114 -18.95 9.24 -0.33
CA PRO A 114 -18.02 9.31 0.78
C PRO A 114 -17.99 7.95 1.46
N LEU A 115 -17.28 7.01 0.85
CA LEU A 115 -16.89 5.80 1.55
C LEU A 115 -16.10 6.28 2.77
N HIS A 116 -16.58 5.92 3.97
CA HIS A 116 -15.87 6.09 5.23
C HIS A 116 -14.62 5.24 5.15
N VAL A 117 -13.64 5.79 4.45
CA VAL A 117 -12.31 5.24 4.32
C VAL A 117 -11.61 5.74 5.56
N THR A 118 -11.50 4.86 6.55
CA THR A 118 -10.82 5.15 7.81
C THR A 118 -9.36 5.45 7.49
N SER A 119 -9.00 6.73 7.55
CA SER A 119 -7.61 7.16 7.65
C SER A 119 -7.27 7.28 9.13
N GLU A 120 -6.98 6.16 9.78
CA GLU A 120 -6.28 6.17 11.07
C GLU A 120 -5.03 5.31 10.94
N ALA A 121 -4.19 5.68 9.97
CA ALA A 121 -2.76 5.50 10.15
C ALA A 121 -2.26 6.81 10.76
N GLU A 122 -2.38 6.92 12.08
CA GLU A 122 -1.50 7.77 12.87
C GLU A 122 -0.09 7.43 12.42
N ARG A 123 0.56 8.35 11.72
CA ARG A 123 1.95 8.20 11.31
C ARG A 123 2.76 8.06 12.59
N PRO A 124 3.39 6.91 12.91
CA PRO A 124 4.42 6.93 13.92
C PRO A 124 5.52 7.80 13.33
N GLY A 125 5.73 8.97 13.92
CA GLY A 125 6.86 9.82 13.59
C GLY A 125 8.09 8.93 13.61
N TRP A 126 8.67 8.69 12.43
CA TRP A 126 9.99 8.12 12.34
C TRP A 126 10.91 9.12 13.05
N LYS A 127 11.25 8.84 14.31
CA LYS A 127 12.35 9.54 14.94
C LYS A 127 13.58 8.96 14.26
N THR A 128 14.13 9.70 13.30
CA THR A 128 15.52 9.57 12.92
C THR A 128 16.31 9.54 14.21
N GLN A 129 16.85 8.39 14.60
CA GLN A 129 17.81 8.35 15.69
C GLN A 129 19.10 8.94 15.08
N GLY A 130 19.15 10.28 15.08
CA GLY A 130 20.34 11.04 14.74
C GLY A 130 21.41 10.69 15.74
N SER A 131 22.56 10.30 15.21
CA SER A 131 23.82 10.13 15.93
C SER A 131 24.05 11.31 16.88
N GLY A 132 24.10 11.03 18.18
CA GLY A 132 24.72 11.90 19.17
C GLY A 132 26.04 11.27 19.58
N GLY A 133 27.13 11.70 18.93
CA GLY A 133 28.44 11.70 19.58
C GLY A 133 28.48 12.75 20.70
N THR A 134 29.63 12.85 21.38
CA THR A 134 29.95 13.66 22.59
C THR A 134 29.83 12.79 23.85
N LEU A 135 30.87 12.45 24.63
CA LEU A 135 32.24 12.92 24.83
C LEU A 135 33.17 11.73 25.12
#